data_AF-A0AAD5TWG3-F1
#
_entry.id   AF-A0AAD5TWG3-F1
#
_cell.length_a   1.000
_cell.length_b   1.000
_cell.length_c   1.000
_cell.angle_alpha   90.00
_cell.angle_beta   90.00
_cell.angle_gamma   90.00
#
_symmetry.space_group_name_H-M   'P 1'
#
loop_
_entity.id
_entity.type
_entity.pdbx_description
1 polymer ?
#
loop_
_entity_poly.entity_id
_entity_poly.type
_entity_poly.pdbx_seq_one_letter_code
_entity_poly.pdbx_strand_id
1 'polypeptide(L)'
;MAPIPFITEEHVEVVLYLLNKGTAWRPQSQQKLRLKELLLPYVVQHCEITEFQYPVSQKEQQSINYLKASMITSIKINVQEHFMKMLLRYINFRMDIKGNKRNLFPNEFKNFCARLKFVKSILLLEEIPESLDDLNELESELLEEIWSLLIPYTEANSLIPYLVACDPLSFFPTYCALSLLYEQHGLKQFSAVPLRHSINQSLVRIDTVILYSHILELTRKETEEKVDMKYELSSQVFNLNNKAFQSRSGLSFEGSITTDGTSISIYLKHPEWIT
;
A
#
# COMPACT_ATOMS: atom_id res chain seq x y z
N MET A 1 2.25 23.41 6.67
CA MET A 1 1.64 22.06 6.75
C MET A 1 2.49 21.20 7.67
N ALA A 2 1.88 20.35 8.50
CA ALA A 2 2.63 19.33 9.22
C ALA A 2 3.26 18.35 8.20
N PRO A 3 4.51 17.89 8.43
CA PRO A 3 5.15 16.93 7.53
C PRO A 3 4.35 15.62 7.55
N ILE A 4 4.06 15.08 6.36
CA ILE A 4 3.45 13.75 6.24
C ILE A 4 4.50 12.72 6.68
N PRO A 5 4.20 11.87 7.68
CA PRO A 5 5.18 10.94 8.21
C PRO A 5 5.52 9.86 7.19
N PHE A 6 6.79 9.44 7.22
CA PHE A 6 7.22 8.27 6.45
C PHE A 6 6.62 7.01 7.05
N ILE A 7 5.90 6.23 6.24
CA ILE A 7 5.31 4.95 6.70
C ILE A 7 6.29 3.82 6.37
N THR A 8 6.69 3.09 7.40
CA THR A 8 7.46 1.84 7.27
C THR A 8 6.60 0.64 7.63
N GLU A 9 7.11 -0.56 7.33
CA GLU A 9 6.48 -1.81 7.77
C GLU A 9 6.31 -1.87 9.29
N GLU A 10 7.25 -1.31 10.05
CA GLU A 10 7.15 -1.26 11.52
C GLU A 10 6.05 -0.33 12.00
N HIS A 11 5.79 0.78 11.31
CA HIS A 11 4.66 1.66 11.66
C HIS A 11 3.35 0.89 11.54
N VAL A 12 3.15 0.18 10.42
CA VAL A 12 1.97 -0.65 10.19
C VAL A 12 1.88 -1.75 11.24
N GLU A 13 2.98 -2.43 11.55
CA GLU A 13 3.03 -3.48 12.58
C GLU A 13 2.61 -2.95 13.96
N VAL A 14 3.15 -1.80 14.37
CA VAL A 14 2.84 -1.15 15.65
C VAL A 14 1.35 -0.78 15.72
N VAL A 15 0.79 -0.19 14.65
CA VAL A 15 -0.63 0.13 14.58
C VAL A 15 -1.48 -1.12 14.74
N LEU A 16 -1.16 -2.22 14.06
CA LEU A 16 -1.90 -3.48 14.17
C LEU A 16 -1.84 -4.08 15.58
N TYR A 17 -0.69 -4.01 16.25
CA TYR A 17 -0.57 -4.44 17.65
C TYR A 17 -1.37 -3.55 18.61
N LEU A 18 -1.35 -2.24 18.39
CA LEU A 18 -2.16 -1.28 19.15
C LEU A 18 -3.65 -1.49 18.91
N LEU A 19 -4.08 -1.81 17.70
CA LEU A 19 -5.46 -2.19 17.40
C LEU A 19 -5.85 -3.55 18.02
N ASN A 20 -4.89 -4.45 18.26
CA ASN A 20 -5.19 -5.72 18.94
C ASN A 20 -5.29 -5.57 20.46
N LYS A 21 -4.35 -4.86 21.09
CA LYS A 21 -4.11 -4.87 22.55
C LYS A 21 -4.16 -3.50 23.21
N GLY A 22 -4.30 -2.42 22.44
CA GLY A 22 -4.31 -1.05 22.95
C GLY A 22 -3.10 -0.74 23.83
N THR A 23 -3.36 -0.08 24.97
CA THR A 23 -2.34 0.28 25.95
C THR A 23 -1.64 -0.93 26.56
N ALA A 24 -2.25 -2.11 26.56
CA ALA A 24 -1.72 -3.34 27.16
C ALA A 24 -0.58 -3.98 26.35
N TRP A 25 -0.40 -3.60 25.08
CA TRP A 25 0.73 -4.10 24.30
C TRP A 25 2.09 -3.67 24.92
N ARG A 26 3.05 -4.59 25.01
CA ARG A 26 4.38 -4.36 25.58
C ARG A 26 5.46 -4.80 24.58
N PRO A 27 5.90 -3.91 23.66
CA PRO A 27 6.98 -4.24 22.76
C PRO A 27 8.32 -4.34 23.49
N GLN A 28 9.19 -5.25 23.03
CA GLN A 28 10.54 -5.43 23.60
C GLN A 28 11.59 -4.50 22.97
N SER A 29 11.41 -4.14 21.69
CA SER A 29 12.34 -3.26 20.98
C SER A 29 12.15 -1.80 21.40
N GLN A 30 13.26 -1.10 21.66
CA GLN A 30 13.25 0.34 21.97
C GLN A 30 12.64 1.16 20.83
N GLN A 31 12.85 0.76 19.57
CA GLN A 31 12.25 1.42 18.41
C GLN A 31 10.73 1.27 18.40
N LYS A 32 10.23 0.05 18.68
CA LYS A 32 8.79 -0.21 18.79
C LYS A 32 8.15 0.50 19.99
N LEU A 33 8.89 0.69 21.09
CA LEU A 33 8.44 1.49 22.22
C LEU A 33 8.24 2.96 21.83
N ARG A 34 9.22 3.57 21.13
CA ARG A 34 9.09 4.94 20.61
C ARG A 34 7.90 5.09 19.65
N LEU A 35 7.76 4.15 18.71
CA LEU A 35 6.62 4.15 17.79
C LEU A 35 5.29 3.98 18.52
N LYS A 36 5.24 3.14 19.56
CA LYS A 36 4.05 2.99 20.40
C LYS A 36 3.66 4.34 21.03
N GLU A 37 4.60 5.03 21.66
CA GLU A 37 4.35 6.33 22.30
C GLU A 37 3.85 7.37 21.29
N LEU A 38 4.44 7.39 20.09
CA LEU A 38 4.05 8.29 19.02
C LEU A 38 2.64 7.99 18.47
N LEU A 39 2.31 6.72 18.26
CA LEU A 39 1.10 6.31 17.51
C LEU A 39 -0.12 6.06 18.41
N LEU A 40 0.09 5.75 19.69
CA LEU A 40 -0.99 5.43 20.62
C LEU A 40 -2.09 6.49 20.71
N PRO A 41 -1.81 7.80 20.78
CA PRO A 41 -2.87 8.81 20.85
C PRO A 41 -3.81 8.76 19.64
N TYR A 42 -3.24 8.58 18.43
CA TYR A 42 -4.00 8.49 17.19
C TYR A 42 -4.84 7.21 17.12
N VAL A 43 -4.29 6.08 17.57
CA VAL A 43 -5.03 4.81 17.59
C VAL A 43 -6.16 4.86 18.61
N VAL A 44 -5.94 5.43 19.80
CA VAL A 44 -6.99 5.61 20.82
C VAL A 44 -8.11 6.49 20.28
N GLN A 45 -7.76 7.65 19.71
CA GLN A 45 -8.74 8.55 19.10
C GLN A 45 -9.53 7.86 17.98
N HIS A 46 -8.86 7.08 17.12
CA HIS A 46 -9.53 6.31 16.09
C HIS A 46 -10.52 5.30 16.68
N CYS A 47 -10.12 4.55 17.70
CA CYS A 47 -10.99 3.58 18.36
C CYS A 47 -12.20 4.25 19.02
N GLU A 48 -12.04 5.43 19.63
CA GLU A 48 -13.13 6.21 20.21
C GLU A 48 -14.13 6.68 19.14
N ILE A 49 -13.63 7.24 18.03
CA ILE A 49 -14.47 7.75 16.93
C ILE A 49 -15.24 6.62 16.24
N THR A 50 -14.64 5.45 16.11
CA THR A 50 -15.20 4.32 15.36
C THR A 50 -15.90 3.28 16.24
N GLU A 51 -15.92 3.50 17.56
CA GLU A 51 -16.36 2.51 18.56
C GLU A 51 -15.65 1.15 18.40
N PHE A 52 -14.39 1.18 17.94
CA PHE A 52 -13.63 -0.03 17.65
C PHE A 52 -13.31 -0.79 18.94
N GLN A 53 -13.72 -2.05 18.99
CA GLN A 53 -13.42 -2.96 20.10
C GLN A 53 -12.13 -3.72 19.83
N TYR A 54 -11.20 -3.66 20.78
CA TYR A 54 -9.97 -4.44 20.73
C TYR A 54 -10.28 -5.94 20.68
N PRO A 55 -9.77 -6.69 19.68
CA PRO A 55 -9.96 -8.13 19.61
C PRO A 55 -9.28 -8.90 20.76
N VAL A 56 -8.20 -8.34 21.34
CA VAL A 56 -7.38 -8.95 22.40
C VAL A 56 -6.96 -10.39 22.05
N SER A 57 -6.68 -10.64 20.78
CA SER A 57 -6.31 -11.96 20.29
C SER A 57 -4.94 -12.37 20.86
N GLN A 58 -4.84 -13.64 21.25
CA GLN A 58 -3.58 -14.30 21.61
C GLN A 58 -2.97 -14.95 20.37
N LYS A 59 -1.64 -15.13 20.35
CA LYS A 59 -0.89 -15.72 19.23
C LYS A 59 -1.03 -14.92 17.90
N GLU A 60 -1.24 -13.62 17.99
CA GLU A 60 -1.63 -12.72 16.90
C GLU A 60 -0.57 -12.45 15.82
N GLN A 61 0.68 -12.86 16.06
CA GLN A 61 1.83 -12.50 15.23
C GLN A 61 1.64 -12.85 13.75
N GLN A 62 1.04 -14.01 13.46
CA GLN A 62 0.87 -14.46 12.07
C GLN A 62 -0.21 -13.65 11.33
N SER A 63 -1.33 -13.37 12.00
CA SER A 63 -2.38 -12.49 11.45
C SER A 63 -1.87 -11.08 11.22
N ILE A 64 -1.08 -10.53 12.15
CA ILE A 64 -0.44 -9.21 12.01
C ILE A 64 0.54 -9.20 10.84
N ASN A 65 1.36 -10.24 10.68
CA ASN A 65 2.29 -10.35 9.54
C ASN A 65 1.55 -10.35 8.20
N TYR A 66 0.45 -11.09 8.09
CA TYR A 66 -0.36 -11.14 6.88
C TYR A 66 -0.97 -9.77 6.55
N LEU A 67 -1.62 -9.13 7.53
CA LEU A 67 -2.22 -7.81 7.36
C LEU A 67 -1.17 -6.76 7.00
N LYS A 68 -0.01 -6.77 7.68
CA LYS A 68 1.13 -5.88 7.40
C LYS A 68 1.58 -6.03 5.95
N ALA A 69 1.85 -7.26 5.50
CA ALA A 69 2.28 -7.52 4.14
C ALA A 69 1.23 -7.05 3.13
N SER A 70 -0.05 -7.33 3.38
CA SER A 70 -1.15 -6.89 2.51
C SER A 70 -1.23 -5.36 2.42
N MET A 71 -1.16 -4.64 3.54
CA MET A 71 -1.24 -3.18 3.58
C MET A 71 -0.04 -2.53 2.89
N ILE A 72 1.18 -2.98 3.20
CA ILE A 72 2.42 -2.45 2.60
C ILE A 72 2.45 -2.69 1.09
N THR A 73 2.12 -3.90 0.64
CA THR A 73 2.04 -4.21 -0.78
C THR A 73 0.98 -3.35 -1.47
N SER A 74 -0.19 -3.15 -0.85
CA SER A 74 -1.23 -2.29 -1.42
C SER A 74 -0.77 -0.84 -1.57
N ILE A 75 -0.04 -0.30 -0.59
CA ILE A 75 0.55 1.04 -0.66
C ILE A 75 1.60 1.11 -1.78
N LYS A 76 2.52 0.14 -1.83
CA LYS A 76 3.58 0.07 -2.85
C LYS A 76 2.98 0.05 -4.26
N ILE A 77 2.03 -0.84 -4.53
CA ILE A 77 1.37 -0.97 -5.83
C ILE A 77 0.62 0.33 -6.18
N ASN A 78 -0.13 0.91 -5.23
CA ASN A 78 -0.86 2.15 -5.48
C ASN A 78 0.06 3.31 -5.88
N VAL A 79 1.20 3.47 -5.20
CA VAL A 79 2.20 4.49 -5.57
C VAL A 79 2.80 4.16 -6.93
N GLN A 80 3.27 2.93 -7.13
CA GLN A 80 3.94 2.49 -8.35
C GLN A 80 3.06 2.66 -9.60
N GLU A 81 1.77 2.33 -9.50
CA GLU A 81 0.84 2.40 -10.64
C GLU A 81 0.27 3.80 -10.89
N HIS A 82 0.17 4.66 -9.87
CA HIS A 82 -0.64 5.88 -9.97
C HIS A 82 0.10 7.19 -9.69
N PHE A 83 1.24 7.19 -8.99
CA PHE A 83 1.95 8.42 -8.65
C PHE A 83 2.28 9.27 -9.89
N MET A 84 2.99 8.69 -10.86
CA MET A 84 3.38 9.41 -12.08
C MET A 84 2.17 9.90 -12.88
N LYS A 85 1.11 9.08 -12.93
CA LYS A 85 -0.14 9.44 -13.61
C LYS A 85 -0.80 10.64 -12.94
N MET A 86 -0.86 10.68 -11.61
CA MET A 86 -1.47 11.80 -10.88
C MET A 86 -0.61 13.06 -10.94
N LEU A 87 0.72 12.92 -10.94
CA LEU A 87 1.66 14.04 -11.08
C LEU A 87 1.51 14.69 -12.47
N LEU A 88 1.56 13.89 -13.54
CA LEU A 88 1.34 14.39 -14.90
C LEU A 88 -0.05 15.01 -15.08
N ARG A 89 -1.06 14.42 -14.44
CA ARG A 89 -2.43 14.93 -14.46
C ARG A 89 -2.54 16.27 -13.73
N TYR A 90 -1.79 16.47 -12.65
CA TYR A 90 -1.72 17.73 -11.93
C TYR A 90 -1.19 18.86 -12.82
N ILE A 91 -0.03 18.62 -13.45
CA ILE A 91 0.58 19.55 -14.40
C ILE A 91 -0.40 19.89 -15.53
N ASN A 92 -1.08 18.87 -16.08
CA ASN A 92 -2.08 19.07 -17.13
C ASN A 92 -3.27 19.93 -16.69
N PHE A 93 -3.66 19.84 -15.41
CA PHE A 93 -4.75 20.64 -14.86
C PHE A 93 -4.32 22.08 -14.65
N ARG A 94 -3.15 22.30 -14.03
CA ARG A 94 -2.61 23.63 -13.78
C ARG A 94 -2.39 24.43 -15.07
N MET A 95 -1.95 23.76 -16.14
CA MET A 95 -1.77 24.36 -17.46
C MET A 95 -3.06 24.45 -18.29
N ASP A 96 -4.22 24.09 -17.72
CA ASP A 96 -5.55 24.09 -18.36
C ASP A 96 -5.57 23.56 -19.80
N ILE A 97 -5.10 22.33 -20.01
CA ILE A 97 -5.08 21.72 -21.36
C ILE A 97 -6.48 21.69 -22.00
N LYS A 98 -7.53 21.52 -21.19
CA LYS A 98 -8.90 21.41 -21.69
C LYS A 98 -9.44 22.75 -22.17
N GLY A 99 -9.20 23.84 -21.44
CA GLY A 99 -9.56 25.18 -21.90
C GLY A 99 -8.75 25.59 -23.11
N ASN A 100 -7.43 25.40 -23.08
CA ASN A 100 -6.55 25.69 -24.21
C ASN A 100 -6.95 24.93 -25.48
N LYS A 101 -7.34 23.65 -25.38
CA LYS A 101 -7.83 22.87 -26.53
C LYS A 101 -9.14 23.42 -27.13
N ARG A 102 -9.98 24.08 -26.33
CA ARG A 102 -11.25 24.66 -26.78
C ARG A 102 -11.07 26.06 -27.37
N ASN A 103 -10.11 26.82 -26.86
CA ASN A 103 -10.00 28.25 -27.11
C ASN A 103 -8.90 28.62 -28.11
N LEU A 104 -7.85 27.80 -28.27
CA LEU A 104 -6.74 28.09 -29.18
C LEU A 104 -6.97 27.56 -30.58
N PHE A 105 -6.44 28.26 -31.58
CA PHE A 105 -6.38 27.75 -32.95
C PHE A 105 -5.42 26.55 -33.05
N PRO A 106 -5.56 25.68 -34.08
CA PRO A 106 -4.76 24.45 -34.18
C PRO A 106 -3.23 24.64 -34.08
N ASN A 107 -2.69 25.70 -34.69
CA ASN A 107 -1.25 25.98 -34.66
C ASN A 107 -0.79 26.47 -33.28
N GLU A 108 -1.58 27.32 -32.63
CA GLU A 108 -1.30 27.80 -31.27
C GLU A 108 -1.38 26.66 -30.25
N PHE A 109 -2.40 25.80 -30.38
CA PHE A 109 -2.52 24.61 -29.55
C PHE A 109 -1.36 23.64 -29.74
N LYS A 110 -0.84 23.49 -30.97
CA LYS A 110 0.36 22.70 -31.25
C LYS A 110 1.59 23.28 -30.54
N ASN A 111 1.77 24.60 -30.58
CA ASN A 111 2.87 25.29 -29.88
C ASN A 111 2.73 25.15 -28.37
N PHE A 112 1.53 25.32 -27.83
CA PHE A 112 1.22 25.05 -26.41
C PHE A 112 1.56 23.61 -26.02
N CYS A 113 1.19 22.62 -26.83
CA CYS A 113 1.54 21.21 -26.54
C CYS A 113 3.05 20.97 -26.57
N ALA A 114 3.80 21.65 -27.43
CA ALA A 114 5.26 21.57 -27.44
C ALA A 114 5.85 22.19 -26.17
N ARG A 115 5.36 23.37 -25.76
CA ARG A 115 5.78 24.02 -24.50
C ARG A 115 5.44 23.17 -23.28
N LEU A 116 4.24 22.59 -23.22
CA LEU A 116 3.85 21.68 -22.14
C LEU A 116 4.76 20.45 -22.04
N LYS A 117 5.20 19.89 -23.17
CA LYS A 117 6.15 18.77 -23.17
C LYS A 117 7.49 19.18 -22.58
N PHE A 118 7.99 20.35 -22.98
CA PHE A 118 9.22 20.94 -22.44
C PHE A 118 9.10 21.24 -20.94
N VAL A 119 8.00 21.85 -20.49
CA VAL A 119 7.80 22.09 -19.05
C VAL A 119 7.78 20.76 -18.28
N LYS A 120 7.14 19.71 -18.80
CA LYS A 120 7.16 18.39 -18.17
C LYS A 120 8.55 17.76 -18.08
N SER A 121 9.38 17.88 -19.12
CA SER A 121 10.75 17.33 -19.08
C SER A 121 11.58 18.01 -18.00
N ILE A 122 11.44 19.33 -17.82
CA ILE A 122 12.09 20.07 -16.72
C ILE A 122 11.55 19.63 -15.36
N LEU A 123 10.22 19.59 -15.21
CA LEU A 123 9.57 19.27 -13.94
C LEU A 123 9.88 17.85 -13.44
N LEU A 124 10.11 16.92 -14.36
CA LEU A 124 10.43 15.52 -14.07
C LEU A 124 11.94 15.23 -14.03
N LEU A 125 12.78 16.28 -14.11
CA LEU A 125 14.23 16.20 -14.12
C LEU A 125 14.78 15.33 -15.27
N GLU A 126 14.05 15.27 -16.39
CA GLU A 126 14.49 14.59 -17.62
C GLU A 126 15.45 15.47 -18.42
N GLU A 127 15.23 16.80 -18.37
CA GLU A 127 16.06 17.81 -19.03
C GLU A 127 16.38 18.92 -18.01
N ILE A 128 17.66 19.22 -17.83
CA ILE A 128 18.11 20.38 -17.04
C ILE A 128 18.46 21.49 -18.04
N PRO A 129 17.63 22.54 -18.18
CA PRO A 129 17.90 23.61 -19.13
C PRO A 129 19.06 24.48 -18.63
N GLU A 130 19.78 25.10 -19.56
CA GLU A 130 20.88 26.02 -19.24
C GLU A 130 20.40 27.30 -18.55
N SER A 131 19.15 27.71 -18.81
CA SER A 131 18.48 28.84 -18.15
C SER A 131 16.99 28.55 -17.93
N LEU A 132 16.45 29.08 -16.84
CA LEU A 132 15.01 29.07 -16.50
C LEU A 132 14.35 30.45 -16.71
N ASP A 133 15.07 31.41 -17.30
CA ASP A 133 14.61 32.81 -17.45
C ASP A 133 13.42 32.95 -18.40
N ASP A 134 13.20 31.95 -19.26
CA ASP A 134 12.09 31.92 -20.24
C ASP A 134 10.77 31.37 -19.66
N LEU A 135 10.70 31.07 -18.37
CA LEU A 135 9.46 30.59 -17.73
C LEU A 135 8.51 31.74 -17.44
N ASN A 136 7.22 31.55 -17.76
CA ASN A 136 6.19 32.47 -17.30
C ASN A 136 5.86 32.25 -15.82
N GLU A 137 5.12 33.19 -15.21
CA GLU A 137 4.77 33.16 -13.78
C GLU A 137 4.12 31.82 -13.34
N LEU A 138 3.18 31.31 -14.13
CA LEU A 138 2.50 30.04 -13.83
C LEU A 138 3.45 28.84 -13.94
N GLU A 139 4.34 28.83 -14.94
CA GLU A 139 5.33 27.77 -15.13
C GLU A 139 6.37 27.75 -14.01
N SER A 140 6.80 28.93 -13.55
CA SER A 140 7.71 29.08 -12.42
C SER A 140 7.07 28.61 -11.11
N GLU A 141 5.82 29.02 -10.83
CA GLU A 141 5.06 28.57 -9.66
C GLU A 141 4.89 27.04 -9.67
N LEU A 142 4.49 26.48 -10.82
CA LEU A 142 4.34 25.03 -10.98
C LEU A 142 5.66 24.28 -10.77
N LEU A 143 6.78 24.87 -11.19
CA LEU A 143 8.10 24.31 -10.99
C LEU A 143 8.51 24.30 -9.52
N GLU A 144 8.32 25.40 -8.82
CA GLU A 144 8.61 25.48 -7.39
C GLU A 144 7.83 24.44 -6.59
N GLU A 145 6.54 24.26 -6.87
CA GLU A 145 5.72 23.26 -6.18
C GLU A 145 6.20 21.82 -6.42
N ILE A 146 6.45 21.47 -7.68
CA ILE A 146 6.81 20.09 -8.06
C ILE A 146 8.22 19.77 -7.60
N TRP A 147 9.15 20.72 -7.72
CA TRP A 147 10.49 20.52 -7.20
C TRP A 147 10.49 20.44 -5.68
N SER A 148 9.68 21.26 -4.98
CA SER A 148 9.49 21.15 -3.53
C SER A 148 9.00 19.75 -3.10
N LEU A 149 8.11 19.14 -3.90
CA LEU A 149 7.70 17.74 -3.68
C LEU A 149 8.84 16.75 -3.94
N LEU A 150 9.69 17.01 -4.93
CA LEU A 150 10.72 16.09 -5.39
C LEU A 150 12.10 16.31 -4.76
N ILE A 151 12.29 17.31 -3.89
CA ILE A 151 13.55 17.60 -3.15
C ILE A 151 14.23 16.32 -2.63
N PRO A 152 13.51 15.36 -1.98
CA PRO A 152 14.17 14.17 -1.44
C PRO A 152 14.85 13.27 -2.49
N TYR A 153 14.60 13.50 -3.78
CA TYR A 153 15.06 12.65 -4.88
C TYR A 153 15.94 13.39 -5.89
N THR A 154 16.21 14.69 -5.69
CA THR A 154 16.99 15.50 -6.66
C THR A 154 18.44 15.05 -6.81
N GLU A 155 19.01 14.40 -5.79
CA GLU A 155 20.38 13.87 -5.82
C GLU A 155 20.49 12.49 -6.48
N ALA A 156 19.35 11.86 -6.79
CA ALA A 156 19.37 10.56 -7.44
C ALA A 156 19.68 10.75 -8.94
N ASN A 157 20.79 10.15 -9.40
CA ASN A 157 21.20 10.14 -10.81
C ASN A 157 20.30 9.22 -11.67
N SER A 158 18.98 9.39 -11.60
CA SER A 158 18.00 8.55 -12.27
C SER A 158 16.67 9.29 -12.44
N LEU A 159 15.93 8.94 -13.49
CA LEU A 159 14.64 9.55 -13.76
C LEU A 159 13.61 9.19 -12.68
N ILE A 160 12.74 10.14 -12.33
CA ILE A 160 11.69 9.96 -11.31
C ILE A 160 10.82 8.70 -11.56
N PRO A 161 10.35 8.40 -12.78
CA PRO A 161 9.55 7.19 -13.01
C PRO A 161 10.29 5.89 -12.64
N TYR A 162 11.61 5.85 -12.86
CA TYR A 162 12.43 4.69 -12.50
C TYR A 162 12.57 4.57 -10.99
N LEU A 163 12.84 5.68 -10.29
CA LEU A 163 12.95 5.70 -8.83
C LEU A 163 11.66 5.25 -8.15
N VAL A 164 10.51 5.71 -8.66
CA VAL A 164 9.18 5.29 -8.17
C VAL A 164 8.96 3.79 -8.36
N ALA A 165 9.45 3.20 -9.45
CA ALA A 165 9.34 1.77 -9.70
C ALA A 165 10.26 0.94 -8.78
N CYS A 166 11.46 1.45 -8.47
CA CYS A 166 12.44 0.76 -7.64
C CYS A 166 12.10 0.82 -6.13
N ASP A 167 11.65 1.97 -5.64
CA ASP A 167 11.31 2.17 -4.22
C ASP A 167 10.02 2.98 -4.05
N PRO A 168 8.86 2.40 -4.38
CA PRO A 168 7.59 3.12 -4.33
C PRO A 168 7.21 3.59 -2.92
N LEU A 169 7.66 2.91 -1.86
CA LEU A 169 7.24 3.28 -0.51
C LEU A 169 7.86 4.61 -0.08
N SER A 170 9.07 4.94 -0.53
CA SER A 170 9.67 6.23 -0.23
C SER A 170 8.97 7.41 -0.89
N PHE A 171 8.22 7.18 -1.97
CA PHE A 171 7.38 8.18 -2.63
C PHE A 171 6.00 8.34 -2.00
N PHE A 172 5.62 7.52 -1.02
CA PHE A 172 4.30 7.62 -0.41
C PHE A 172 4.00 8.98 0.27
N PRO A 173 4.92 9.59 1.06
CA PRO A 173 4.71 10.92 1.61
C PRO A 173 4.51 11.99 0.51
N THR A 174 5.32 11.91 -0.55
CA THR A 174 5.25 12.78 -1.72
C THR A 174 3.93 12.61 -2.47
N TYR A 175 3.42 11.38 -2.57
CA TYR A 175 2.13 11.10 -3.18
C TYR A 175 0.96 11.67 -2.36
N CYS A 176 1.04 11.60 -1.04
CA CYS A 176 0.08 12.24 -0.14
C CYS A 176 0.14 13.76 -0.25
N ALA A 177 1.34 14.35 -0.31
CA ALA A 177 1.53 15.79 -0.49
C ALA A 177 0.98 16.27 -1.84
N LEU A 178 1.13 15.48 -2.91
CA LEU A 178 0.50 15.76 -4.19
C LEU A 178 -1.03 15.79 -4.09
N SER A 179 -1.66 14.91 -3.31
CA SER A 179 -3.12 14.97 -3.08
C SER A 179 -3.54 16.27 -2.39
N LEU A 180 -2.71 16.79 -1.48
CA LEU A 180 -2.95 18.08 -0.83
C LEU A 180 -2.80 19.27 -1.81
N LEU A 181 -1.87 19.20 -2.77
CA LEU A 181 -1.80 20.21 -3.84
C LEU A 181 -3.08 20.24 -4.69
N TYR A 182 -3.67 19.06 -4.99
CA TYR A 182 -4.97 19.03 -5.67
C TYR A 182 -6.05 19.76 -4.88
N GLU A 183 -6.09 19.57 -3.57
CA GLU A 183 -7.05 20.27 -2.69
C GLU A 183 -6.83 21.78 -2.69
N GLN A 184 -5.58 22.23 -2.52
CA GLN A 184 -5.23 23.65 -2.49
C GLN A 184 -5.65 24.38 -3.77
N HIS A 185 -5.52 23.72 -4.92
CA HIS A 185 -5.88 24.28 -6.23
C HIS A 185 -7.35 23.99 -6.62
N GLY A 186 -8.18 23.48 -5.71
CA GLY A 186 -9.59 23.21 -5.97
C GLY A 186 -9.84 22.14 -7.05
N LEU A 187 -8.86 21.26 -7.29
CA LEU A 187 -8.92 20.20 -8.28
C LEU A 187 -9.69 18.98 -7.71
N LYS A 188 -10.19 18.13 -8.61
CA LYS A 188 -10.83 16.86 -8.20
C LYS A 188 -9.82 15.97 -7.48
N GLN A 189 -10.00 15.82 -6.17
CA GLN A 189 -9.16 15.00 -5.29
C GLN A 189 -9.11 13.53 -5.72
N PHE A 190 -8.02 12.87 -5.31
CA PHE A 190 -7.83 11.42 -5.42
C PHE A 190 -7.32 10.87 -4.08
N SER A 191 -7.60 9.59 -3.82
CA SER A 191 -7.13 8.92 -2.59
C SER A 191 -5.69 8.44 -2.75
N ALA A 192 -4.76 9.08 -2.06
CA ALA A 192 -3.36 8.64 -2.01
C ALA A 192 -3.20 7.37 -1.15
N VAL A 193 -4.02 7.24 -0.11
CA VAL A 193 -4.11 6.02 0.70
C VAL A 193 -5.01 5.02 -0.03
N PRO A 194 -4.55 3.78 -0.31
CA PRO A 194 -5.40 2.78 -0.92
C PRO A 194 -6.49 2.38 0.07
N LEU A 195 -7.73 2.78 -0.23
CA LEU A 195 -8.89 2.41 0.54
C LEU A 195 -9.59 1.23 -0.12
N ARG A 196 -10.20 0.39 0.71
CA ARG A 196 -11.01 -0.71 0.20
C ARG A 196 -12.29 -0.12 -0.42
N HIS A 197 -12.48 -0.36 -1.72
CA HIS A 197 -13.65 0.11 -2.45
C HIS A 197 -14.82 -0.90 -2.47
N SER A 198 -14.58 -2.14 -2.03
CA SER A 198 -15.58 -3.20 -2.03
C SER A 198 -15.92 -3.65 -0.61
N ILE A 199 -17.23 -3.81 -0.35
CA ILE A 199 -17.77 -4.39 0.89
C ILE A 199 -17.55 -5.91 0.91
N ASN A 200 -17.39 -6.55 -0.26
CA ASN A 200 -17.14 -7.98 -0.33
C ASN A 200 -15.88 -8.29 0.46
N GLN A 201 -15.99 -9.20 1.42
CA GLN A 201 -14.90 -9.61 2.28
C GLN A 201 -13.76 -10.18 1.41
N SER A 202 -12.52 -9.95 1.82
CA SER A 202 -11.35 -10.38 1.07
C SER A 202 -11.06 -11.78 1.53
N LEU A 203 -10.77 -12.68 0.60
CA LEU A 203 -10.32 -14.02 0.93
C LEU A 203 -9.03 -13.92 1.75
N VAL A 204 -9.12 -14.16 3.05
CA VAL A 204 -8.00 -14.25 3.98
C VAL A 204 -7.47 -15.66 3.96
N ARG A 205 -6.15 -15.82 3.86
CA ARG A 205 -5.52 -17.13 3.95
C ARG A 205 -5.52 -17.63 5.39
N ILE A 206 -6.10 -18.80 5.59
CA ILE A 206 -5.88 -19.64 6.77
C ILE A 206 -4.79 -20.62 6.35
N ASP A 207 -3.56 -20.34 6.76
CA ASP A 207 -2.45 -21.27 6.62
C ASP A 207 -2.44 -22.29 7.78
N THR A 208 -1.54 -23.26 7.70
CA THR A 208 -1.37 -24.30 8.73
C THR A 208 -1.00 -23.70 10.09
N VAL A 209 -0.24 -22.60 10.12
CA VAL A 209 0.15 -21.97 11.40
C VAL A 209 -1.07 -21.36 12.08
N ILE A 210 -1.90 -20.60 11.35
CA ILE A 210 -3.12 -20.00 11.88
C ILE A 210 -4.11 -21.10 12.31
N LEU A 211 -4.29 -22.12 11.48
CA LEU A 211 -5.14 -23.27 11.80
C LEU A 211 -4.72 -23.93 13.11
N TYR A 212 -3.43 -24.18 13.28
CA TYR A 212 -2.93 -24.89 14.46
C TYR A 212 -2.97 -24.01 15.70
N SER A 213 -2.55 -22.75 15.59
CA SER A 213 -2.42 -21.88 16.75
C SER A 213 -3.76 -21.35 17.27
N HIS A 214 -4.69 -21.01 16.36
CA HIS A 214 -5.95 -20.32 16.69
C HIS A 214 -7.19 -21.20 16.64
N ILE A 215 -7.22 -22.26 15.81
CA ILE A 215 -8.41 -23.12 15.68
C ILE A 215 -8.23 -24.40 16.48
N LEU A 216 -7.09 -25.08 16.32
CA LEU A 216 -6.77 -26.31 17.08
C LEU A 216 -6.09 -26.02 18.42
N GLU A 217 -5.73 -24.76 18.68
CA GLU A 217 -5.06 -24.27 19.88
C GLU A 217 -3.73 -24.96 20.27
N LEU A 218 -3.12 -25.68 19.33
CA LEU A 218 -1.86 -26.39 19.54
C LEU A 218 -0.73 -25.44 19.94
N THR A 219 0.18 -25.96 20.75
CA THR A 219 1.46 -25.32 21.05
C THR A 219 2.44 -25.53 19.90
N ARG A 220 3.49 -24.70 19.87
CA ARG A 220 4.58 -24.83 18.89
C ARG A 220 5.24 -26.21 18.95
N LYS A 221 5.45 -26.73 20.16
CA LYS A 221 6.06 -28.05 20.38
C LYS A 221 5.19 -29.16 19.80
N GLU A 222 3.89 -29.15 20.07
CA GLU A 222 2.95 -30.13 19.52
C GLU A 222 2.84 -30.04 17.99
N THR A 223 3.00 -28.83 17.43
CA THR A 223 3.04 -28.63 15.99
C THR A 223 4.30 -29.22 15.36
N GLU A 224 5.46 -28.99 15.98
CA GLU A 224 6.77 -29.50 15.55
C GLU A 224 6.83 -31.04 15.63
N GLU A 225 6.19 -31.64 16.63
CA GLU A 225 6.05 -33.09 16.76
C GLU A 225 5.08 -33.72 15.75
N LYS A 226 4.20 -32.92 15.15
CA LYS A 226 3.13 -33.36 14.23
C LYS A 226 3.28 -32.80 12.82
N VAL A 227 4.49 -32.41 12.41
CA VAL A 227 4.76 -31.80 11.10
C VAL A 227 4.31 -32.68 9.94
N ASP A 228 4.40 -34.01 10.09
CA ASP A 228 4.00 -34.97 9.05
C ASP A 228 2.47 -35.24 9.04
N MET A 229 1.75 -34.81 10.07
CA MET A 229 0.31 -35.05 10.24
C MET A 229 -0.55 -33.90 9.71
N LYS A 230 -0.03 -33.07 8.78
CA LYS A 230 -0.75 -31.89 8.26
C LYS A 230 -2.15 -32.20 7.73
N TYR A 231 -2.27 -33.31 7.00
CA TYR A 231 -3.53 -33.75 6.44
C TYR A 231 -4.52 -34.16 7.55
N GLU A 232 -4.06 -34.88 8.56
CA GLU A 232 -4.88 -35.36 9.67
C GLU A 232 -5.31 -34.22 10.61
N LEU A 233 -4.44 -33.24 10.85
CA LEU A 233 -4.80 -32.05 11.61
C LEU A 233 -5.82 -31.20 10.85
N SER A 234 -5.65 -31.07 9.54
CA SER A 234 -6.61 -30.36 8.69
C SER A 234 -7.97 -31.09 8.62
N SER A 235 -7.99 -32.42 8.69
CA SER A 235 -9.24 -33.21 8.64
C SER A 235 -10.08 -33.10 9.91
N GLN A 236 -9.50 -32.66 11.03
CA GLN A 236 -10.24 -32.37 12.26
C GLN A 236 -11.14 -31.14 12.13
N VAL A 237 -10.75 -30.19 11.27
CA VAL A 237 -11.49 -28.94 11.07
C VAL A 237 -12.31 -28.97 9.78
N PHE A 238 -11.77 -29.60 8.74
CA PHE A 238 -12.37 -29.62 7.41
C PHE A 238 -12.74 -31.03 6.97
N ASN A 239 -13.89 -31.19 6.31
CA ASN A 239 -14.24 -32.45 5.66
C ASN A 239 -13.43 -32.63 4.36
N LEU A 240 -12.19 -33.12 4.49
CA LEU A 240 -11.28 -33.34 3.38
C LEU A 240 -11.74 -34.44 2.40
N ASN A 241 -12.77 -35.22 2.74
CA ASN A 241 -13.39 -36.18 1.82
C ASN A 241 -14.30 -35.50 0.78
N ASN A 242 -14.63 -34.22 0.97
CA ASN A 242 -15.41 -33.46 -0.01
C ASN A 242 -14.66 -33.39 -1.34
N LYS A 243 -15.38 -33.52 -2.45
CA LYS A 243 -14.86 -33.41 -3.83
C LYS A 243 -13.96 -32.19 -4.04
N ALA A 244 -14.16 -31.11 -3.30
CA ALA A 244 -13.38 -29.88 -3.40
C ALA A 244 -11.90 -30.04 -2.97
N PHE A 245 -11.59 -30.98 -2.09
CA PHE A 245 -10.22 -31.27 -1.62
C PHE A 245 -9.54 -32.42 -2.36
N GLN A 246 -10.29 -33.14 -3.21
CA GLN A 246 -9.76 -34.28 -3.95
C GLN A 246 -8.75 -33.83 -5.01
N SER A 247 -7.75 -34.68 -5.26
CA SER A 247 -6.72 -34.43 -6.27
C SER A 247 -7.33 -34.29 -7.66
N ARG A 248 -6.84 -33.31 -8.43
CA ARG A 248 -7.29 -33.05 -9.80
C ARG A 248 -6.11 -32.68 -10.68
N SER A 249 -5.98 -33.35 -11.81
CA SER A 249 -4.93 -33.06 -12.80
C SER A 249 -3.51 -33.03 -12.21
N GLY A 250 -3.21 -33.93 -11.27
CA GLY A 250 -1.91 -34.01 -10.59
C GLY A 250 -1.71 -33.00 -9.45
N LEU A 251 -2.71 -32.19 -9.11
CA LEU A 251 -2.65 -31.23 -8.00
C LEU A 251 -3.31 -31.82 -6.74
N SER A 252 -2.68 -31.64 -5.58
CA SER A 252 -3.19 -32.06 -4.27
C SER A 252 -3.31 -30.90 -3.29
N PHE A 253 -4.15 -31.08 -2.26
CA PHE A 253 -4.32 -30.09 -1.21
C PHE A 253 -3.09 -30.03 -0.28
N GLU A 254 -2.55 -28.84 -0.07
CA GLU A 254 -1.33 -28.61 0.72
C GLU A 254 -1.60 -27.93 2.08
N GLY A 255 -2.85 -27.86 2.53
CA GLY A 255 -3.19 -27.27 3.84
C GLY A 255 -3.39 -25.75 3.83
N SER A 256 -3.60 -25.13 2.67
CA SER A 256 -3.90 -23.69 2.55
C SER A 256 -5.31 -23.47 2.02
N ILE A 257 -6.10 -22.74 2.80
CA ILE A 257 -7.46 -22.32 2.44
C ILE A 257 -7.51 -20.80 2.46
N THR A 258 -8.31 -20.21 1.60
CA THR A 258 -8.65 -18.80 1.69
C THR A 258 -10.16 -18.66 1.88
N THR A 259 -10.57 -17.80 2.81
CA THR A 259 -11.98 -17.60 3.15
C THR A 259 -12.23 -16.16 3.48
N ASP A 260 -13.42 -15.69 3.14
CA ASP A 260 -13.89 -14.36 3.48
C ASP A 260 -14.91 -14.41 4.65
N GLY A 261 -15.29 -15.62 5.09
CA GLY A 261 -16.33 -15.88 6.08
C GLY A 261 -17.65 -16.37 5.48
N THR A 262 -17.85 -16.16 4.17
CA THR A 262 -19.03 -16.58 3.39
C THR A 262 -18.65 -17.57 2.28
N SER A 263 -17.50 -17.38 1.66
CA SER A 263 -16.95 -18.18 0.58
C SER A 263 -15.60 -18.80 0.96
N ILE A 264 -15.31 -19.97 0.40
CA ILE A 264 -14.08 -20.73 0.65
C ILE A 264 -13.46 -21.08 -0.70
N SER A 265 -12.16 -20.79 -0.83
CA SER A 265 -11.33 -21.22 -1.96
C SER A 265 -10.18 -22.08 -1.44
N ILE A 266 -9.99 -23.24 -2.07
CA ILE A 266 -9.03 -24.26 -1.70
C ILE A 266 -7.87 -24.22 -2.68
N TYR A 267 -6.64 -24.16 -2.18
CA TYR A 267 -5.44 -24.17 -3.01
C TYR A 267 -4.93 -25.61 -3.22
N LEU A 268 -4.79 -26.02 -4.47
CA LEU A 268 -4.19 -27.29 -4.87
C LEU A 268 -2.87 -27.03 -5.59
N LYS A 269 -1.82 -27.80 -5.27
CA LYS A 269 -0.48 -27.65 -5.83
C LYS A 269 0.06 -28.98 -6.36
N HIS A 270 0.94 -28.93 -7.34
CA HIS A 270 1.64 -30.13 -7.80
C HIS A 270 2.65 -30.60 -6.72
N PRO A 271 2.71 -31.90 -6.38
CA PRO A 271 3.60 -32.41 -5.33
C PRO A 271 5.09 -32.07 -5.52
N GLU A 272 5.50 -31.92 -6.79
CA GLU A 272 6.91 -31.68 -7.16
C GLU A 272 7.29 -30.19 -7.21
N TRP A 273 6.34 -29.27 -7.04
CA TRP A 273 6.65 -27.85 -7.04
C TRP A 273 7.11 -27.44 -5.64
N ILE A 274 8.42 -27.31 -5.45
CA ILE A 274 8.99 -26.67 -4.27
C ILE A 274 8.94 -25.15 -4.50
N THR A 275 8.29 -24.43 -3.60
CA THR A 275 8.30 -22.96 -3.52
C THR A 275 9.22 -22.52 -2.41
#